data_AF-A0A6J4NLB9-F1
#
_entry.id   AF-A0A6J4NLB9-F1
#
_cell.length_a   1.000
_cell.length_b   1.000
_cell.length_c   1.000
_cell.angle_alpha   90.00
_cell.angle_beta   90.00
_cell.angle_gamma   90.00
#
_symmetry.space_group_name_H-M   'P 1'
#
loop_
_entity.id
_entity.type
_entity.pdbx_description
1 polymer ?
#
loop_
_entity_poly.entity_id
_entity_poly.type
_entity_poly.pdbx_seq_one_letter_code
_entity_poly.pdbx_strand_id
1 'polypeptide(L)'
;MIKWAGWLITLCGVGHTLGSLVETAPRYAGGWLSWALWEESNANPDAMSHITGAFWYSWYSFGVQLILVGLTVLWLGRRNVTPPPFTAWTLAA
;
A
#
# COMPACT_ATOMS: atom_id res chain seq x y z
N MET A 1 -23.88 2.70 5.33
CA MET A 1 -22.77 1.72 5.37
C MET A 1 -21.69 2.00 4.34
N ILE A 2 -22.01 2.13 3.04
CA ILE A 2 -21.01 2.33 1.96
C ILE A 2 -20.06 3.51 2.21
N LYS A 3 -20.57 4.68 2.61
CA LYS A 3 -19.75 5.86 2.92
C LYS A 3 -18.71 5.56 4.02
N TRP A 4 -19.10 4.89 5.10
CA TRP A 4 -18.21 4.57 6.21
C TRP A 4 -17.16 3.53 5.81
N ALA A 5 -17.57 2.49 5.07
CA ALA A 5 -16.63 1.49 4.54
C ALA A 5 -15.56 2.12 3.63
N GLY A 6 -15.99 2.95 2.67
CA GLY A 6 -15.05 3.64 1.77
C GLY A 6 -14.08 4.56 2.49
N TRP A 7 -14.56 5.32 3.50
CA TRP A 7 -13.68 6.15 4.33
C TRP A 7 -12.70 5.34 5.17
N LEU A 8 -13.15 4.28 5.85
CA LEU A 8 -12.28 3.43 6.65
C LEU A 8 -11.15 2.83 5.80
N ILE A 9 -11.49 2.26 4.64
CA ILE A 9 -10.50 1.68 3.72
C ILE A 9 -9.50 2.75 3.27
N THR A 10 -9.98 3.94 2.87
CA THR A 10 -9.13 5.05 2.42
C THR A 10 -8.19 5.51 3.53
N LEU A 11 -8.70 5.70 4.75
CA LEU A 11 -7.90 6.16 5.88
C LEU A 11 -6.87 5.13 6.32
N CYS A 12 -7.22 3.83 6.30
CA CYS A 12 -6.26 2.75 6.51
C CYS A 12 -5.15 2.77 5.46
N GLY A 13 -5.48 2.95 4.18
CA GLY A 13 -4.49 3.06 3.11
C GLY A 13 -3.56 4.27 3.27
N VAL A 14 -4.12 5.45 3.56
CA VAL A 14 -3.34 6.66 3.84
C VAL A 14 -2.45 6.48 5.06
N GLY A 15 -3.00 5.95 6.15
CA GLY A 15 -2.27 5.71 7.40
C GLY A 15 -1.13 4.72 7.20
N HIS A 16 -1.37 3.62 6.48
CA HIS A 16 -0.33 2.64 6.14
C HIS A 16 0.75 3.25 5.26
N THR A 17 0.40 3.90 4.15
CA THR A 17 1.38 4.51 3.24
C THR A 17 2.22 5.57 3.94
N LEU A 18 1.60 6.52 4.64
CA LEU A 18 2.33 7.59 5.31
C LEU A 18 3.12 7.08 6.51
N GLY A 19 2.49 6.25 7.36
CA GLY A 19 3.13 5.70 8.56
C GLY A 19 4.35 4.87 8.22
N SER A 20 4.21 3.93 7.28
CA SER A 20 5.32 3.08 6.84
C SER A 20 6.44 3.90 6.23
N LEU A 21 6.14 4.89 5.37
CA LEU A 21 7.17 5.76 4.78
C LEU A 21 7.87 6.64 5.83
N VAL A 22 7.15 7.18 6.81
CA VAL A 22 7.76 7.95 7.90
C VAL A 22 8.74 7.07 8.72
N GLU A 23 8.40 5.81 8.93
CA GLU A 23 9.24 4.86 9.65
C GLU A 23 10.48 4.44 8.85
N THR A 24 10.34 4.23 7.54
CA THR A 24 11.38 3.58 6.72
C THR A 24 12.19 4.53 5.85
N ALA A 25 11.55 5.52 5.22
CA ALA A 25 12.17 6.35 4.20
C ALA A 25 13.41 7.11 4.70
N PRO A 26 13.43 7.68 5.93
CA PRO A 26 14.61 8.40 6.42
C PRO A 26 15.89 7.56 6.47
N ARG A 27 15.76 6.23 6.59
CA ARG A 27 16.90 5.31 6.70
C ARG A 27 17.20 4.56 5.41
N TYR A 28 16.18 4.22 4.61
CA TYR A 28 16.34 3.26 3.51
C TYR A 28 16.05 3.84 2.12
N ALA A 29 15.46 5.04 2.00
CA ALA A 29 15.05 5.59 0.70
C ALA A 29 16.21 5.81 -0.28
N GLY A 30 17.41 6.13 0.22
CA GLY A 30 18.60 6.23 -0.64
C GLY A 30 18.96 4.90 -1.32
N GLY A 31 18.71 3.77 -0.65
CA GLY A 31 18.90 2.43 -1.22
C GLY A 31 17.87 2.11 -2.31
N TRP A 32 16.65 2.63 -2.18
CA TRP A 32 15.59 2.39 -3.17
C TRP A 32 15.75 3.22 -4.44
N LEU A 33 16.30 4.44 -4.30
CA LEU A 33 16.56 5.35 -5.41
C LEU A 33 17.93 5.13 -6.07
N SER A 34 18.68 4.13 -5.60
CA SER A 34 19.94 3.67 -6.19
C SER A 34 19.80 2.23 -6.68
N TRP A 35 20.91 1.60 -7.09
CA TRP A 35 20.90 0.20 -7.52
C TRP A 35 20.88 -0.80 -6.36
N ALA A 36 20.96 -0.34 -5.11
CA ALA A 36 21.17 -1.21 -3.95
C ALA A 36 20.06 -2.27 -3.77
N LEU A 37 18.80 -1.98 -4.11
CA LEU A 37 17.71 -2.97 -4.07
C LEU A 37 17.97 -4.23 -4.91
N TRP A 38 18.75 -4.08 -5.98
CA TRP A 38 18.98 -5.12 -6.99
C TRP A 38 20.35 -5.78 -6.85
N GLU A 39 21.15 -5.33 -5.87
CA GLU A 39 22.40 -6.01 -5.52
C GLU A 39 22.09 -7.38 -4.90
N GLU A 40 22.92 -8.37 -5.18
CA GLU A 40 22.74 -9.76 -4.72
C GLU A 40 22.58 -9.85 -3.18
N SER A 41 23.26 -8.98 -2.44
CA SER A 41 23.17 -8.88 -0.98
C SER A 41 21.81 -8.42 -0.46
N ASN A 42 21.00 -7.75 -1.28
CA ASN A 42 19.69 -7.21 -0.91
C ASN A 42 18.53 -7.91 -1.63
N ALA A 43 18.77 -8.45 -2.82
CA ALA A 43 17.76 -9.09 -3.66
C ALA A 43 17.49 -10.56 -3.30
N ASN A 44 18.13 -11.11 -2.26
CA ASN A 44 17.94 -12.49 -1.83
C ASN A 44 16.56 -12.69 -1.18
N PRO A 45 15.67 -13.53 -1.77
CA PRO A 45 14.33 -13.78 -1.23
C PRO A 45 14.33 -14.62 0.06
N ASP A 46 15.36 -15.43 0.30
CA ASP A 46 15.47 -16.28 1.49
C ASP A 46 15.92 -15.49 2.73
N ALA A 47 16.59 -14.35 2.50
CA ALA A 47 17.14 -13.49 3.54
C ALA A 47 16.95 -12.02 3.15
N MET A 48 15.71 -11.52 3.25
CA MET A 48 15.41 -10.13 2.94
C MET A 48 16.19 -9.18 3.85
N SER A 49 17.03 -8.35 3.24
CA SER A 49 17.74 -7.28 3.95
C SER A 49 16.75 -6.22 4.45
N HIS A 50 17.18 -5.38 5.39
CA HIS A 50 16.35 -4.28 5.88
C HIS A 50 15.96 -3.29 4.77
N ILE A 51 16.80 -3.08 3.75
CA ILE A 51 16.50 -2.20 2.61
C ILE A 51 15.31 -2.75 1.82
N THR A 52 15.37 -4.04 1.48
CA THR A 52 14.33 -4.74 0.71
C THR A 52 13.06 -4.90 1.55
N GLY A 53 13.19 -5.29 2.82
CA GLY A 53 12.09 -5.34 3.79
C GLY A 53 11.32 -4.03 3.88
N ALA A 54 12.04 -2.95 4.09
CA ALA A 54 11.47 -1.63 4.19
C ALA A 54 10.78 -1.20 2.88
N PHE A 55 11.32 -1.55 1.71
CA PHE A 55 10.73 -1.24 0.41
C PHE A 55 9.35 -1.89 0.24
N TRP A 56 9.22 -3.20 0.47
CA TRP A 56 7.95 -3.94 0.35
C TRP A 56 6.94 -3.60 1.45
N TYR A 57 7.43 -3.27 2.65
CA TYR A 57 6.58 -2.81 3.75
C TYR A 57 5.98 -1.42 3.48
N SER A 58 6.68 -0.55 2.76
CA SER A 58 6.29 0.86 2.56
C SER A 58 6.01 1.23 1.10
N TRP A 59 7.05 1.55 0.33
CA TRP A 59 6.95 2.09 -1.03
C TRP A 59 6.17 1.20 -1.99
N TYR A 60 6.43 -0.11 -1.98
CA TYR A 60 5.76 -1.10 -2.81
C TYR A 60 4.80 -1.98 -1.98
N SER A 61 4.10 -1.35 -1.04
CA SER A 61 3.09 -2.02 -0.23
C SER A 61 1.67 -1.85 -0.78
N PHE A 62 0.68 -2.37 -0.06
CA PHE A 62 -0.74 -2.36 -0.45
C PHE A 62 -1.49 -1.05 -0.11
N GLY A 63 -0.80 -0.04 0.43
CA GLY A 63 -1.45 1.19 0.91
C GLY A 63 -2.12 2.01 -0.21
N VAL A 64 -1.48 2.12 -1.38
CA VAL A 64 -2.05 2.83 -2.53
C VAL A 64 -3.28 2.10 -3.07
N GLN A 65 -3.24 0.77 -3.10
CA GLN A 65 -4.32 -0.11 -3.53
C GLN A 65 -5.53 0.07 -2.61
N LEU A 66 -5.31 0.11 -1.28
CA LEU A 66 -6.37 0.45 -0.32
C LEU A 66 -6.98 1.83 -0.60
N ILE A 67 -6.16 2.86 -0.84
CA ILE A 67 -6.67 4.20 -1.17
C ILE A 67 -7.56 4.15 -2.40
N LEU A 68 -7.12 3.51 -3.48
CA LEU A 68 -7.88 3.41 -4.72
C LEU A 68 -9.21 2.66 -4.54
N VAL A 69 -9.20 1.54 -3.80
CA VAL A 69 -10.41 0.78 -3.49
C VAL A 69 -11.38 1.60 -2.65
N GLY A 70 -10.90 2.25 -1.59
CA GLY A 70 -11.70 3.10 -0.71
C GLY A 70 -12.35 4.26 -1.47
N LEU A 71 -11.58 4.96 -2.31
CA LEU A 71 -12.07 6.04 -3.17
C LEU A 71 -13.09 5.55 -4.21
N THR A 72 -12.88 4.35 -4.77
CA THR A 72 -13.84 3.73 -5.70
C THR A 72 -15.16 3.43 -5.01
N VAL A 73 -15.13 2.86 -3.80
CA VAL A 73 -16.32 2.59 -2.98
C VAL A 73 -17.06 3.90 -2.65
N LEU A 74 -16.34 4.96 -2.28
CA LEU A 74 -16.92 6.28 -2.05
C LEU A 74 -17.57 6.86 -3.31
N TRP A 75 -16.91 6.75 -4.46
CA TRP A 75 -17.43 7.22 -5.73
C TRP A 75 -18.71 6.49 -6.13
N LEU A 76 -18.77 5.16 -6.00
CA LEU A 76 -19.96 4.35 -6.25
C LEU A 76 -21.10 4.75 -5.33
N GLY A 77 -20.82 4.90 -4.03
CA GLY A 77 -21.79 5.35 -3.04
C GLY A 77 -22.36 6.74 -3.35
N ARG A 78 -21.56 7.68 -3.85
CA ARG A 78 -22.03 9.01 -4.29
C ARG A 78 -22.95 8.97 -5.51
N ARG A 79 -22.92 7.89 -6.29
CA ARG A 79 -23.76 7.66 -7.46
C ARG A 79 -24.94 6.73 -7.20
N ASN A 80 -25.19 6.36 -5.94
CA ASN A 80 -26.18 5.36 -5.55
C ASN A 80 -25.97 3.99 -6.22
N VAL A 81 -24.72 3.63 -6.52
CA VAL A 81 -24.34 2.32 -7.03
C VAL A 81 -23.80 1.49 -5.88
N THR A 82 -24.38 0.30 -5.65
CA THR A 82 -23.86 -0.66 -4.68
C THR A 82 -22.52 -1.22 -5.19
N PRO A 83 -21.43 -1.15 -4.39
CA PRO A 83 -20.15 -1.74 -4.78
C PRO A 83 -20.30 -3.23 -5.13
N PRO A 84 -19.77 -3.68 -6.28
CA PRO A 84 -19.78 -5.09 -6.64
C PRO A 84 -19.11 -5.95 -5.55
N PRO A 85 -19.60 -7.16 -5.26
CA PRO A 85 -19.01 -8.01 -4.23
C PRO A 85 -17.52 -8.34 -4.46
N PHE A 86 -17.07 -8.36 -5.72
CA PHE A 86 -15.67 -8.63 -6.06
C PHE A 86 -14.72 -7.48 -5.69
N THR A 87 -15.22 -6.27 -5.39
CA THR A 87 -14.36 -5.11 -5.07
C THR A 87 -13.46 -5.39 -3.86
N ALA A 88 -13.94 -6.13 -2.86
CA ALA A 88 -13.12 -6.50 -1.70
C ALA A 88 -11.96 -7.46 -2.05
N TRP A 89 -12.09 -8.23 -3.12
CA TRP A 89 -11.09 -9.23 -3.53
C TRP A 89 -9.89 -8.61 -4.25
N THR A 90 -10.01 -7.36 -4.71
CA THR A 90 -8.92 -6.65 -5.37
C THR A 90 -7.72 -6.37 -4.46
N LEU A 91 -7.86 -6.57 -3.15
CA LEU A 91 -6.79 -6.44 -2.17
C LEU A 91 -6.05 -7.77 -1.89
N ALA A 92 -6.57 -8.89 -2.39
CA ALA A 92 -6.00 -10.23 -2.20
C ALA A 92 -5.19 -10.72 -3.42
N ALA A 93 -5.15 -9.93 -4.50
CA ALA A 93 -4.38 -10.19 -5.72
C ALA A 93 -3.09 -9.35 -5.72
#